data_AF-A0A518I9S5-F1
#
_entry.id   AF-A0A518I9S5-F1
#
_cell.length_a   1.000
_cell.length_b   1.000
_cell.length_c   1.000
_cell.angle_alpha   90.00
_cell.angle_beta   90.00
_cell.angle_gamma   90.00
#
_symmetry.space_group_name_H-M   'P 1'
#
loop_
_entity.id
_entity.type
_entity.pdbx_description
1 polymer ?
#
loop_
_entity_poly.entity_id
_entity_poly.type
_entity_poly.pdbx_seq_one_letter_code
_entity_poly.pdbx_strand_id
1 'polypeptide(L)'
;MNKICNREHVTITSRCGFLIAIVMASVTVPAIAEKLRIVPTFESAGLYWKSADGALNQPCTVRYRVSPSGKWKQGFPLWYDDRDNQWGKEFRGSLVHLSPGVIYDVEVRAGITVARNKFQTWPKQFPVGVQHRQTAISNHPLIIRKSGTANAYAVYEPASESAIIDVKYQHDRCIRIENASYVIIRGLTLRGAIRNGIELVGDVHDVIIEGCDISGWGRIAQDSWGVQADSAIFSRSSQLTRIVLQHNLIHHPRGDANNWNELRPTPQNPRNYHPGGPQAVLLAESAGNHVIRYNTIYSDDDHQFNDILGAAKNYSRRGFPNCDSDIYGNRLSHCWDDAIESEGANRNVRIWGNYTEKTMVHVATATTSVGPLYIWRNIAGETRRSNTGSPDKIKRGGFLKTSDRLGGGRIYVFHNTLLQPPPTKDARNTRGAQLGMGTGGPMANTVSRNNIFHTSAKGGPFQDRTRDLAGDYDYDLYNGRLLIPTHERHGIEGTPLYQPRPTVGSTSSPYTLSPDSAGVDRGVLIPNFNDDFTGSAPDIGAHEIGSESMQFGVNGEQQLK
;
A
#
# COMPACT_ATOMS: atom_id res chain seq x y z
N MET A 1 81.42 4.97 -59.21
CA MET A 1 81.92 5.62 -57.98
C MET A 1 81.55 4.75 -56.80
N ASN A 2 82.57 4.17 -56.15
CA ASN A 2 82.67 3.67 -54.76
C ASN A 2 81.46 2.93 -54.13
N LYS A 3 81.53 1.58 -53.97
CA LYS A 3 82.13 0.81 -52.83
C LYS A 3 81.09 0.61 -51.70
N ILE A 4 80.78 -0.52 -51.05
CA ILE A 4 81.41 -1.83 -50.71
C ILE A 4 80.27 -2.72 -50.15
N CYS A 5 80.06 -3.98 -50.60
CA CYS A 5 80.44 -5.27 -49.98
C CYS A 5 79.93 -5.54 -48.54
N ASN A 6 79.03 -6.51 -48.33
CA ASN A 6 79.36 -7.89 -47.88
C ASN A 6 78.13 -8.64 -47.31
N ARG A 7 78.03 -9.92 -47.67
CA ARG A 7 77.24 -10.96 -47.01
C ARG A 7 78.02 -11.43 -45.77
N GLU A 8 77.35 -11.63 -44.64
CA GLU A 8 77.79 -12.59 -43.62
C GLU A 8 76.62 -13.36 -43.01
N HIS A 9 76.81 -14.68 -42.94
CA HIS A 9 76.04 -15.64 -42.16
C HIS A 9 76.31 -15.44 -40.67
N VAL A 10 75.27 -15.47 -39.82
CA VAL A 10 75.45 -15.80 -38.40
C VAL A 10 74.38 -16.77 -37.93
N THR A 11 74.89 -17.85 -37.36
CA THR A 11 74.24 -19.04 -36.84
C THR A 11 73.59 -18.81 -35.46
N ILE A 12 72.53 -19.57 -35.25
CA ILE A 12 71.71 -19.79 -34.05
C ILE A 12 72.48 -19.77 -32.73
N THR A 13 71.97 -19.02 -31.74
CA THR A 13 72.16 -19.31 -30.31
C THR A 13 70.81 -19.38 -29.62
N SER A 14 70.48 -20.55 -29.07
CA SER A 14 69.24 -20.79 -28.32
C SER A 14 69.30 -20.09 -26.96
N ARG A 15 68.29 -19.29 -26.63
CA ARG A 15 68.03 -18.88 -25.25
C ARG A 15 66.79 -19.61 -24.74
N CYS A 16 67.01 -20.60 -23.87
CA CYS A 16 65.97 -21.17 -23.02
C CYS A 16 65.41 -20.07 -22.10
N GLY A 17 64.24 -19.54 -22.43
CA GLY A 17 63.42 -18.78 -21.50
C GLY A 17 62.49 -19.72 -20.75
N PHE A 18 62.73 -19.89 -19.45
CA PHE A 18 61.76 -20.53 -18.55
C PHE A 18 60.50 -19.65 -18.47
N LEU A 19 59.40 -20.08 -19.11
CA LEU A 19 58.08 -19.54 -18.82
C LEU A 19 57.62 -20.13 -17.47
N ILE A 20 57.70 -19.33 -16.40
CA ILE A 20 56.97 -19.60 -15.17
C ILE A 20 55.51 -19.22 -15.45
N ALA A 21 54.67 -20.22 -15.70
CA ALA A 21 53.23 -20.05 -15.71
C ALA A 21 52.76 -19.76 -14.27
N ILE A 22 52.53 -18.49 -13.94
CA ILE A 22 51.82 -18.11 -12.73
C ILE A 22 50.36 -18.50 -12.94
N VAL A 23 49.97 -19.66 -12.41
CA VAL A 23 48.56 -20.00 -12.23
C VAL A 23 48.02 -19.05 -11.17
N MET A 24 47.42 -17.93 -11.60
CA MET A 24 46.57 -17.14 -10.72
C MET A 24 45.32 -17.97 -10.44
N ALA A 25 45.37 -18.78 -9.37
CA ALA A 25 44.17 -19.29 -8.76
C ALA A 25 43.36 -18.08 -8.29
N SER A 26 42.29 -17.77 -9.02
CA SER A 26 41.28 -16.83 -8.58
C SER A 26 40.66 -17.39 -7.30
N VAL A 27 41.17 -16.94 -6.16
CA VAL A 27 40.48 -17.12 -4.89
C VAL A 27 39.21 -16.28 -4.99
N THR A 28 38.11 -16.92 -5.39
CA THR A 28 36.77 -16.38 -5.21
C THR A 28 36.55 -16.32 -3.71
N VAL A 29 36.76 -15.14 -3.12
CA VAL A 29 36.28 -14.88 -1.77
C VAL A 29 34.76 -15.03 -1.86
N PRO A 30 34.13 -16.00 -1.19
CA PRO A 30 32.68 -16.09 -1.20
C PRO A 30 32.16 -14.77 -0.64
N ALA A 31 31.38 -14.05 -1.44
CA ALA A 31 30.67 -12.88 -0.95
C ALA A 31 29.88 -13.33 0.28
N ILE A 32 30.19 -12.77 1.44
CA ILE A 32 29.48 -13.08 2.67
C ILE A 32 28.01 -12.70 2.41
N ALA A 33 27.13 -13.71 2.33
CA ALA A 33 25.70 -13.45 2.25
C ALA A 33 25.31 -12.57 3.44
N GLU A 34 24.71 -11.40 3.16
CA GLU A 34 24.32 -10.48 4.22
C GLU A 34 23.27 -11.16 5.12
N LYS A 35 23.23 -10.77 6.40
CA LYS A 35 22.26 -11.31 7.35
C LYS A 35 20.83 -11.05 6.84
N LEU A 36 19.97 -12.08 6.88
CA LEU A 36 18.53 -11.93 6.60
C LEU A 36 17.94 -10.88 7.55
N ARG A 37 17.56 -9.72 7.01
CA ARG A 37 16.92 -8.64 7.76
C ARG A 37 15.40 -8.79 7.67
N ILE A 38 14.74 -8.69 8.82
CA ILE A 38 13.30 -8.83 8.97
C ILE A 38 12.74 -7.61 9.67
N VAL A 39 11.67 -7.04 9.14
CA VAL A 39 10.99 -5.88 9.73
C VAL A 39 9.51 -6.18 9.94
N PRO A 40 9.06 -6.39 11.19
CA PRO A 40 7.70 -6.78 11.48
C PRO A 40 6.73 -5.62 11.64
N THR A 41 5.46 -5.93 11.44
CA THR A 41 4.28 -5.20 11.91
C THR A 41 3.43 -6.15 12.77
N PHE A 42 2.13 -5.87 12.96
CA PHE A 42 1.24 -6.76 13.73
C PHE A 42 1.01 -8.11 13.06
N GLU A 43 0.77 -8.11 11.75
CA GLU A 43 0.26 -9.29 11.02
C GLU A 43 1.10 -9.62 9.79
N SER A 44 2.27 -8.99 9.66
CA SER A 44 3.17 -9.16 8.52
C SER A 44 4.63 -8.90 8.90
N ALA A 45 5.54 -9.32 8.03
CA ALA A 45 6.96 -8.99 8.16
C ALA A 45 7.64 -8.87 6.78
N GLY A 46 8.34 -7.76 6.56
CA GLY A 46 9.19 -7.57 5.38
C GLY A 46 10.50 -8.31 5.52
N LEU A 47 10.91 -9.03 4.48
CA LEU A 47 12.14 -9.82 4.38
C LEU A 47 13.08 -9.19 3.36
N TYR A 48 14.37 -9.18 3.69
CA TYR A 48 15.44 -8.57 2.91
C TYR A 48 16.70 -9.42 3.00
N TRP A 49 17.26 -9.79 1.85
CA TRP A 49 18.43 -10.65 1.82
C TRP A 49 19.29 -10.47 0.57
N LYS A 50 20.54 -10.02 0.76
CA LYS A 50 21.56 -10.10 -0.29
C LYS A 50 22.32 -11.42 -0.18
N SER A 51 22.01 -12.33 -1.10
CA SER A 51 22.68 -13.63 -1.21
C SER A 51 23.79 -13.57 -2.25
N ALA A 52 24.85 -14.36 -2.03
CA ALA A 52 25.87 -14.61 -3.06
C ALA A 52 25.26 -15.28 -4.32
N ASP A 53 24.20 -16.08 -4.14
CA ASP A 53 23.45 -16.73 -5.22
C ASP A 53 22.32 -15.82 -5.77
N GLY A 54 22.33 -14.52 -5.48
CA GLY A 54 21.29 -13.60 -5.94
C GLY A 54 21.31 -13.37 -7.45
N ALA A 55 20.26 -13.80 -8.15
CA ALA A 55 20.08 -13.58 -9.58
C ALA A 55 18.59 -13.60 -9.98
N LEU A 56 18.22 -12.95 -11.10
CA LEU A 56 16.85 -12.90 -11.63
C LEU A 56 16.22 -14.30 -11.79
N ASN A 57 16.99 -15.24 -12.31
CA ASN A 57 16.53 -16.59 -12.62
C ASN A 57 16.77 -17.59 -11.47
N GLN A 58 17.19 -17.10 -10.30
CA GLN A 58 17.39 -17.93 -9.11
C GLN A 58 16.21 -17.73 -8.15
N PRO A 59 15.29 -18.71 -8.03
CA PRO A 59 14.22 -18.63 -7.05
C PRO A 59 14.78 -18.53 -5.62
N CYS A 60 14.13 -17.71 -4.80
CA CYS A 60 14.38 -17.64 -3.36
C CYS A 60 13.16 -18.12 -2.60
N THR A 61 13.23 -19.34 -2.08
CA THR A 61 12.14 -19.96 -1.33
C THR A 61 12.13 -19.46 0.12
N VAL A 62 10.94 -19.38 0.71
CA VAL A 62 10.72 -18.96 2.09
C VAL A 62 9.95 -20.04 2.83
N ARG A 63 10.35 -20.33 4.06
CA ARG A 63 9.52 -21.07 5.02
C ARG A 63 9.58 -20.42 6.39
N TYR A 64 8.51 -20.53 7.15
CA TYR A 64 8.38 -19.94 8.48
C TYR A 64 7.60 -20.86 9.42
N ARG A 65 7.77 -20.67 10.74
CA ARG A 65 6.98 -21.35 11.76
C ARG A 65 6.90 -20.52 13.03
N VAL A 66 5.86 -20.75 13.83
CA VAL A 66 5.84 -20.29 15.22
C VAL A 66 6.99 -20.95 15.98
N SER A 67 7.78 -20.17 16.70
CA SER A 67 8.93 -20.66 17.44
C SER A 67 8.52 -21.21 18.82
N PRO A 68 9.21 -22.23 19.39
CA PRO A 68 10.33 -22.98 18.80
C PRO A 68 9.91 -24.24 18.03
N SER A 69 8.66 -24.67 18.15
CA SER A 69 8.22 -26.03 17.77
C SER A 69 6.99 -26.07 16.85
N GLY A 70 6.57 -24.92 16.29
CA GLY A 70 5.50 -24.89 15.30
C GLY A 70 5.84 -25.67 14.03
N LYS A 71 4.81 -26.01 13.24
CA LYS A 71 5.00 -26.64 11.92
C LYS A 71 5.52 -25.60 10.92
N TRP A 72 6.47 -26.01 10.07
CA TRP A 72 6.92 -25.18 8.95
C TRP A 72 5.80 -25.00 7.94
N LYS A 73 5.47 -23.75 7.64
CA LYS A 73 4.61 -23.30 6.55
C LYS A 73 5.48 -22.72 5.43
N GLN A 74 4.98 -22.80 4.20
CA GLN A 74 5.63 -22.19 3.03
C GLN A 74 5.27 -20.71 2.96
N GLY A 75 6.27 -19.86 2.74
CA GLY A 75 6.07 -18.44 2.43
C GLY A 75 6.05 -18.20 0.92
N PHE A 76 5.52 -17.06 0.48
CA PHE A 76 5.64 -16.63 -0.91
C PHE A 76 7.13 -16.38 -1.25
N PRO A 77 7.63 -16.81 -2.42
CA PRO A 77 9.03 -16.60 -2.81
C PRO A 77 9.44 -15.12 -2.81
N LEU A 78 10.70 -14.85 -2.47
CA LEU A 78 11.22 -13.48 -2.54
C LEU A 78 11.51 -13.10 -4.00
N TRP A 79 11.18 -11.87 -4.36
CA TRP A 79 11.55 -11.26 -5.64
C TRP A 79 12.99 -10.76 -5.59
N TYR A 80 13.78 -11.09 -6.62
CA TYR A 80 15.11 -10.52 -6.79
C TYR A 80 15.03 -9.21 -7.58
N ASP A 81 15.48 -8.11 -6.96
CA ASP A 81 15.69 -6.86 -7.66
C ASP A 81 17.12 -6.83 -8.21
N ASP A 82 17.27 -6.94 -9.52
CA ASP A 82 18.58 -7.00 -10.19
C ASP A 82 19.12 -5.64 -10.63
N ARG A 83 18.38 -4.56 -10.38
CA ARG A 83 18.77 -3.21 -10.82
C ARG A 83 20.09 -2.79 -10.19
N ASP A 84 20.87 -1.97 -10.88
CA ASP A 84 22.15 -1.47 -10.37
C ASP A 84 21.94 -0.15 -9.62
N ASN A 85 21.46 -0.23 -8.38
CA ASN A 85 21.27 0.92 -7.50
C ASN A 85 21.33 0.52 -6.02
N GLN A 86 21.26 1.49 -5.11
CA GLN A 86 21.36 1.27 -3.66
C GLN A 86 20.32 0.29 -3.06
N TRP A 87 19.24 0.00 -3.78
CA TRP A 87 18.20 -0.96 -3.41
C TRP A 87 18.25 -2.23 -4.24
N GLY A 88 19.13 -2.35 -5.22
CA GLY A 88 19.20 -3.54 -6.05
C GLY A 88 20.12 -4.62 -5.48
N LYS A 89 20.29 -5.68 -6.27
CA LYS A 89 21.05 -6.89 -5.96
C LYS A 89 20.61 -7.54 -4.63
N GLU A 90 19.30 -7.56 -4.39
CA GLU A 90 18.69 -7.99 -3.13
C GLU A 90 17.40 -8.76 -3.38
N PHE A 91 17.20 -9.86 -2.64
CA PHE A 91 15.90 -10.52 -2.52
C PHE A 91 15.01 -9.78 -1.53
N ARG A 92 13.78 -9.48 -1.92
CA ARG A 92 12.76 -8.88 -1.07
C ARG A 92 11.40 -9.54 -1.20
N GLY A 93 10.67 -9.56 -0.10
CA GLY A 93 9.29 -10.03 -0.06
C GLY A 93 8.71 -9.93 1.33
N SER A 94 7.47 -10.36 1.52
CA SER A 94 6.80 -10.31 2.83
C SER A 94 6.21 -11.66 3.23
N LEU A 95 6.22 -11.92 4.54
CA LEU A 95 5.29 -12.85 5.18
C LEU A 95 4.04 -12.07 5.59
N VAL A 96 2.87 -12.66 5.38
CA VAL A 96 1.55 -12.07 5.70
C VAL A 96 0.71 -13.03 6.56
N HIS A 97 -0.44 -12.59 7.06
CA HIS A 97 -1.36 -13.39 7.88
C HIS A 97 -0.68 -14.02 9.11
N LEU A 98 0.23 -13.25 9.74
CA LEU A 98 0.90 -13.67 10.97
C LEU A 98 0.07 -13.28 12.20
N SER A 99 0.13 -14.08 13.26
CA SER A 99 -0.46 -13.70 14.55
C SER A 99 0.36 -12.60 15.25
N PRO A 100 -0.27 -11.53 15.79
CA PRO A 100 0.39 -10.47 16.56
C PRO A 100 1.07 -10.95 17.86
N GLY A 101 2.18 -10.33 18.23
CA GLY A 101 2.94 -10.63 19.45
C GLY A 101 3.67 -11.99 19.46
N VAL A 102 3.64 -12.73 18.35
CA VAL A 102 4.17 -14.10 18.25
C VAL A 102 5.59 -14.09 17.68
N ILE A 103 6.43 -14.99 18.20
CA ILE A 103 7.81 -15.18 17.75
C ILE A 103 7.83 -16.25 16.64
N TYR A 104 8.49 -15.95 15.54
CA TYR A 104 8.63 -16.84 14.38
C TYR A 104 10.09 -17.14 14.07
N ASP A 105 10.37 -18.39 13.67
CA ASP A 105 11.59 -18.76 12.97
C ASP A 105 11.36 -18.67 11.46
N VAL A 106 12.30 -18.08 10.72
CA VAL A 106 12.26 -17.94 9.25
C VAL A 106 13.51 -18.52 8.62
N GLU A 107 13.34 -19.17 7.49
CA GLU A 107 14.42 -19.61 6.61
C GLU A 107 14.14 -19.13 5.18
N VAL A 108 15.17 -18.57 4.54
CA VAL A 108 15.19 -18.25 3.11
C VAL A 108 16.31 -19.03 2.43
N ARG A 109 16.08 -19.47 1.19
CA ARG A 109 17.05 -20.24 0.41
C ARG A 109 17.04 -19.84 -1.05
N ALA A 110 18.22 -19.50 -1.56
CA ALA A 110 18.50 -19.28 -2.98
C ALA A 110 19.70 -20.14 -3.35
N GLY A 111 19.55 -21.03 -4.35
CA GLY A 111 20.57 -22.02 -4.70
C GLY A 111 20.93 -22.90 -3.51
N ILE A 112 22.22 -22.97 -3.20
CA ILE A 112 22.75 -23.69 -2.03
C ILE A 112 22.79 -22.83 -0.77
N THR A 113 22.73 -21.50 -0.92
CA THR A 113 22.83 -20.56 0.18
C THR A 113 21.53 -20.51 0.97
N VAL A 114 21.66 -20.50 2.30
CA VAL A 114 20.52 -20.45 3.23
C VAL A 114 20.79 -19.40 4.30
N ALA A 115 19.79 -18.58 4.60
CA ALA A 115 19.81 -17.68 5.75
C ALA A 115 18.62 -17.95 6.67
N ARG A 116 18.85 -17.79 7.97
CA ARG A 116 17.83 -17.95 9.01
C ARG A 116 17.86 -16.76 9.95
N ASN A 117 16.69 -16.38 10.44
CA ASN A 117 16.56 -15.40 11.50
C ASN A 117 15.28 -15.66 12.29
N LYS A 118 15.16 -15.02 13.44
CA LYS A 118 14.00 -15.03 14.31
C LYS A 118 13.49 -13.60 14.45
N PHE A 119 12.18 -13.43 14.52
CA PHE A 119 11.55 -12.13 14.76
C PHE A 119 10.27 -12.28 15.58
N GLN A 120 9.77 -11.17 16.13
CA GLN A 120 8.48 -11.11 16.81
C GLN A 120 7.59 -10.09 16.11
N THR A 121 6.35 -10.46 15.81
CA THR A 121 5.34 -9.50 15.35
C THR A 121 4.96 -8.54 16.48
N TRP A 122 4.47 -7.36 16.13
CA TRP A 122 4.05 -6.39 17.14
C TRP A 122 2.86 -6.91 17.97
N PRO A 123 2.84 -6.72 19.29
CA PRO A 123 1.67 -7.03 20.11
C PRO A 123 0.55 -6.02 19.83
N LYS A 124 -0.72 -6.45 19.90
CA LYS A 124 -1.89 -5.54 19.77
C LYS A 124 -2.07 -4.63 21.00
N GLN A 125 -1.45 -4.97 22.12
CA GLN A 125 -1.49 -4.18 23.36
C GLN A 125 -0.20 -3.38 23.50
N PHE A 126 -0.34 -2.08 23.75
CA PHE A 126 0.78 -1.19 24.01
C PHE A 126 0.91 -0.96 25.52
N PRO A 127 2.13 -0.96 26.07
CA PRO A 127 2.32 -0.78 27.49
C PRO A 127 2.00 0.67 27.89
N VAL A 128 1.06 0.83 28.82
CA VAL A 128 0.56 2.13 29.28
C VAL A 128 1.46 2.70 30.37
N GLY A 129 1.90 3.94 30.19
CA GLY A 129 2.64 4.73 31.17
C GLY A 129 1.79 5.83 31.80
N VAL A 130 2.32 7.05 31.85
CA VAL A 130 1.61 8.21 32.41
C VAL A 130 0.35 8.51 31.60
N GLN A 131 -0.77 8.70 32.30
CA GLN A 131 -2.07 9.00 31.71
C GLN A 131 -2.45 10.47 31.92
N HIS A 132 -2.60 11.21 30.83
CA HIS A 132 -3.01 12.62 30.77
C HIS A 132 -4.50 12.70 30.44
N ARG A 133 -5.32 12.71 31.49
CA ARG A 133 -6.79 12.73 31.43
C ARG A 133 -7.31 14.11 31.01
N GLN A 134 -7.98 14.18 29.86
CA GLN A 134 -8.59 15.42 29.34
C GLN A 134 -10.00 15.59 29.91
N THR A 135 -10.25 16.64 30.70
CA THR A 135 -11.43 16.72 31.59
C THR A 135 -12.66 17.44 31.04
N ALA A 136 -12.59 18.08 29.85
CA ALA A 136 -13.70 18.86 29.31
C ALA A 136 -13.53 19.18 27.81
N ILE A 137 -14.38 20.08 27.31
CA ILE A 137 -14.17 20.79 26.03
C ILE A 137 -13.02 21.80 26.21
N SER A 138 -11.93 21.63 25.46
CA SER A 138 -10.85 22.59 25.32
C SER A 138 -11.02 23.39 24.03
N ASN A 139 -10.79 24.70 24.09
CA ASN A 139 -10.64 25.56 22.91
C ASN A 139 -9.18 25.88 22.56
N HIS A 140 -8.23 25.28 23.28
CA HIS A 140 -6.81 25.47 23.06
C HIS A 140 -6.13 24.17 22.61
N PRO A 141 -5.04 24.26 21.81
CA PRO A 141 -4.33 23.08 21.33
C PRO A 141 -3.64 22.33 22.47
N LEU A 142 -3.65 21.00 22.38
CA LEU A 142 -2.82 20.14 23.21
C LEU A 142 -1.43 19.99 22.56
N ILE A 143 -0.40 20.47 23.26
CA ILE A 143 0.99 20.40 22.79
C ILE A 143 1.75 19.34 23.60
N ILE A 144 2.29 18.34 22.91
CA ILE A 144 2.96 17.18 23.51
C ILE A 144 4.44 17.23 23.13
N ARG A 145 5.29 17.38 24.14
CA ARG A 145 6.76 17.45 23.99
C ARG A 145 7.52 16.41 24.82
N LYS A 146 6.79 15.60 25.59
CA LYS A 146 7.38 14.60 26.47
C LYS A 146 7.08 13.22 25.91
N SER A 147 8.13 12.47 25.61
CA SER A 147 8.03 11.07 25.22
C SER A 147 7.62 10.19 26.38
N GLY A 148 6.92 9.10 26.06
CA GLY A 148 6.91 7.91 26.91
C GLY A 148 8.18 7.08 26.71
N THR A 149 8.07 5.77 26.92
CA THR A 149 9.11 4.79 26.59
C THR A 149 8.49 3.57 25.93
N ALA A 150 9.31 2.70 25.35
CA ALA A 150 8.87 1.43 24.76
C ALA A 150 8.09 0.53 25.75
N ASN A 151 8.30 0.70 27.06
CA ASN A 151 7.63 -0.07 28.11
C ASN A 151 6.56 0.75 28.87
N ALA A 152 6.31 2.01 28.50
CA ALA A 152 5.39 2.90 29.19
C ALA A 152 5.06 4.12 28.30
N TYR A 153 4.10 3.98 27.38
CA TYR A 153 3.67 5.06 26.50
C TYR A 153 2.94 6.15 27.29
N ALA A 154 3.19 7.41 26.96
CA ALA A 154 2.39 8.52 27.49
C ALA A 154 1.03 8.54 26.79
N VAL A 155 -0.07 8.39 27.56
CA VAL A 155 -1.42 8.27 27.01
C VAL A 155 -2.20 9.56 27.25
N TYR A 156 -2.79 10.11 26.19
CA TYR A 156 -3.69 11.26 26.24
C TYR A 156 -5.07 10.79 25.84
N GLU A 157 -5.99 10.78 26.80
CA GLU A 157 -7.33 10.20 26.63
C GLU A 157 -8.37 10.95 27.50
N PRO A 158 -9.67 10.82 27.21
CA PRO A 158 -10.73 11.42 28.02
C PRO A 158 -10.64 11.07 29.51
N ALA A 159 -11.03 12.02 30.36
CA ALA A 159 -11.21 11.77 31.79
C ALA A 159 -12.53 11.05 32.10
N SER A 160 -13.49 11.10 31.18
CA SER A 160 -14.82 10.49 31.26
C SER A 160 -15.19 9.91 29.88
N GLU A 161 -16.47 9.68 29.58
CA GLU A 161 -16.92 9.10 28.31
C GLU A 161 -16.46 9.86 27.06
N SER A 162 -16.24 11.18 27.17
CA SER A 162 -15.76 12.00 26.05
C SER A 162 -14.86 13.14 26.50
N ALA A 163 -14.00 13.60 25.60
CA ALA A 163 -13.26 14.85 25.71
C ALA A 163 -13.09 15.47 24.32
N ILE A 164 -13.38 16.77 24.22
CA ILE A 164 -13.42 17.49 22.95
C ILE A 164 -12.32 18.55 22.94
N ILE A 165 -11.52 18.60 21.89
CA ILE A 165 -10.66 19.75 21.59
C ILE A 165 -11.24 20.41 20.35
N ASP A 166 -12.06 21.44 20.55
CA ASP A 166 -12.62 22.26 19.48
C ASP A 166 -11.97 23.64 19.52
N VAL A 167 -10.96 23.82 18.66
CA VAL A 167 -10.18 25.07 18.63
C VAL A 167 -10.87 26.20 17.88
N LYS A 168 -12.13 26.01 17.43
CA LYS A 168 -13.02 27.06 16.87
C LYS A 168 -12.39 27.93 15.79
N TYR A 169 -11.54 27.33 14.96
CA TYR A 169 -10.76 27.99 13.93
C TYR A 169 -9.92 29.17 14.45
N GLN A 170 -9.52 29.13 15.72
CA GLN A 170 -8.62 30.09 16.36
C GLN A 170 -7.17 29.58 16.40
N HIS A 171 -6.97 28.29 16.13
CA HIS A 171 -5.65 27.67 16.13
C HIS A 171 -5.46 26.76 14.92
N ASP A 172 -4.23 26.71 14.40
CA ASP A 172 -3.84 25.85 13.27
C ASP A 172 -4.09 24.35 13.50
N ARG A 173 -4.17 23.91 14.75
CA ARG A 173 -4.24 22.49 15.09
C ARG A 173 -4.93 22.21 16.42
N CYS A 174 -5.51 21.02 16.57
CA CYS A 174 -6.05 20.55 17.85
C CYS A 174 -4.95 19.92 18.70
N ILE A 175 -4.11 19.07 18.09
CA ILE A 175 -2.99 18.41 18.77
C ILE A 175 -1.71 18.62 17.97
N ARG A 176 -0.61 18.87 18.68
CA ARG A 176 0.73 18.88 18.08
C ARG A 176 1.71 18.07 18.92
N ILE A 177 2.29 17.04 18.31
CA ILE A 177 3.34 16.21 18.91
C ILE A 177 4.68 16.67 18.34
N GLU A 178 5.56 17.19 19.18
CA GLU A 178 6.85 17.76 18.78
C GLU A 178 8.01 17.00 19.42
N ASN A 179 8.82 16.33 18.60
CA ASN A 179 9.99 15.55 19.05
C ASN A 179 9.66 14.61 20.24
N ALA A 180 8.45 14.04 20.24
CA ALA A 180 7.97 13.16 21.27
C ALA A 180 7.51 11.84 20.65
N SER A 181 7.96 10.75 21.25
CA SER A 181 7.75 9.37 20.79
C SER A 181 7.13 8.54 21.92
N TYR A 182 6.64 7.34 21.60
CA TYR A 182 5.93 6.49 22.56
C TYR A 182 4.73 7.21 23.18
N VAL A 183 3.86 7.74 22.30
CA VAL A 183 2.66 8.50 22.66
C VAL A 183 1.42 7.78 22.14
N ILE A 184 0.37 7.73 22.95
CA ILE A 184 -0.96 7.28 22.53
C ILE A 184 -1.92 8.45 22.65
N ILE A 185 -2.58 8.80 21.55
CA ILE A 185 -3.75 9.68 21.51
C ILE A 185 -4.96 8.78 21.35
N ARG A 186 -5.87 8.78 22.33
CA ARG A 186 -6.99 7.84 22.36
C ARG A 186 -8.31 8.55 22.63
N GLY A 187 -9.34 8.22 21.83
CA GLY A 187 -10.74 8.51 22.20
C GLY A 187 -11.13 9.99 22.21
N LEU A 188 -10.31 10.88 21.65
CA LEU A 188 -10.57 12.32 21.65
C LEU A 188 -11.40 12.73 20.43
N THR A 189 -12.30 13.70 20.63
CA THR A 189 -12.97 14.41 19.53
C THR A 189 -12.21 15.69 19.22
N LEU A 190 -11.78 15.89 17.98
CA LEU A 190 -10.93 17.00 17.54
C LEU A 190 -11.62 17.78 16.42
N ARG A 191 -11.83 19.08 16.62
CA ARG A 191 -12.60 19.92 15.70
C ARG A 191 -12.03 21.32 15.49
N GLY A 192 -12.35 21.88 14.34
CA GLY A 192 -12.19 23.31 14.08
C GLY A 192 -10.74 23.76 13.94
N ALA A 193 -9.80 22.89 13.60
CA ALA A 193 -8.43 23.31 13.34
C ALA A 193 -8.35 24.15 12.06
N ILE A 194 -7.63 25.28 12.08
CA ILE A 194 -7.41 26.08 10.86
C ILE A 194 -6.69 25.23 9.81
N ARG A 195 -5.73 24.37 10.16
CA ARG A 195 -5.01 23.54 9.17
C ARG A 195 -5.21 22.06 9.36
N ASN A 196 -4.73 21.52 10.49
CA ASN A 196 -4.62 20.07 10.67
C ASN A 196 -5.20 19.64 12.02
N GLY A 197 -5.92 18.51 12.07
CA GLY A 197 -6.42 17.99 13.35
C GLY A 197 -5.28 17.66 14.32
N ILE A 198 -4.41 16.76 13.90
CA ILE A 198 -3.21 16.29 14.62
C ILE A 198 -1.98 16.52 13.73
N GLU A 199 -0.95 17.14 14.30
CA GLU A 199 0.31 17.37 13.59
C GLU A 199 1.50 16.71 14.30
N LEU A 200 2.28 15.92 13.56
CA LEU A 200 3.48 15.24 14.04
C LEU A 200 4.73 15.94 13.47
N VAL A 201 5.57 16.50 14.33
CA VAL A 201 6.72 17.32 13.90
C VAL A 201 8.02 16.92 14.58
N GLY A 202 9.07 16.89 13.77
CA GLY A 202 10.42 16.57 14.22
C GLY A 202 10.70 15.07 14.19
N ASP A 203 11.61 14.61 15.06
CA ASP A 203 11.91 13.19 15.20
C ASP A 203 10.83 12.52 16.06
N VAL A 204 9.90 11.84 15.39
CA VAL A 204 8.71 11.23 16.01
C VAL A 204 8.59 9.81 15.52
N HIS A 205 8.49 8.88 16.46
CA HIS A 205 8.22 7.47 16.17
C HIS A 205 7.37 6.84 17.29
N ASP A 206 6.79 5.67 17.03
CA ASP A 206 5.91 4.99 17.99
C ASP A 206 4.78 5.88 18.51
N VAL A 207 3.98 6.41 17.60
CA VAL A 207 2.77 7.14 17.96
C VAL A 207 1.56 6.32 17.53
N ILE A 208 0.65 6.11 18.46
CA ILE A 208 -0.65 5.49 18.21
C ILE A 208 -1.71 6.58 18.30
N ILE A 209 -2.50 6.73 17.24
CA ILE A 209 -3.70 7.57 17.22
C ILE A 209 -4.86 6.62 17.04
N GLU A 210 -5.67 6.48 18.08
CA GLU A 210 -6.73 5.48 18.11
C GLU A 210 -8.08 5.98 18.63
N GLY A 211 -9.17 5.48 18.06
CA GLY A 211 -10.52 5.79 18.54
C GLY A 211 -10.90 7.27 18.49
N CYS A 212 -10.19 8.11 17.73
CA CYS A 212 -10.45 9.54 17.68
C CYS A 212 -11.55 9.87 16.64
N ASP A 213 -12.37 10.89 16.94
CA ASP A 213 -13.27 11.55 15.99
C ASP A 213 -12.60 12.86 15.55
N ILE A 214 -12.28 13.01 14.26
CA ILE A 214 -11.60 14.19 13.73
C ILE A 214 -12.41 14.78 12.58
N SER A 215 -12.83 16.03 12.73
CA SER A 215 -13.68 16.72 11.75
C SER A 215 -13.47 18.25 11.68
N GLY A 216 -13.94 18.87 10.61
CA GLY A 216 -13.93 20.33 10.43
C GLY A 216 -12.53 20.95 10.47
N TRP A 217 -11.51 20.29 9.92
CA TRP A 217 -10.17 20.88 9.78
C TRP A 217 -9.98 21.57 8.43
N GLY A 218 -9.02 22.48 8.35
CA GLY A 218 -8.49 22.99 7.08
C GLY A 218 -8.97 24.39 6.72
N ARG A 219 -8.17 25.07 5.88
CA ARG A 219 -8.43 26.42 5.38
C ARG A 219 -9.29 26.37 4.13
N ILE A 220 -10.06 27.44 3.92
CA ILE A 220 -10.71 27.76 2.65
C ILE A 220 -9.82 28.75 1.90
N ALA A 221 -9.47 28.43 0.66
CA ALA A 221 -8.71 29.29 -0.24
C ALA A 221 -9.61 30.39 -0.83
N GLN A 222 -8.99 31.38 -1.50
CA GLN A 222 -9.73 32.50 -2.11
C GLN A 222 -10.69 32.06 -3.23
N ASP A 223 -10.43 30.91 -3.84
CA ASP A 223 -11.29 30.28 -4.85
C ASP A 223 -12.42 29.43 -4.23
N SER A 224 -12.65 29.55 -2.92
CA SER A 224 -13.67 28.84 -2.13
C SER A 224 -13.44 27.33 -1.95
N TRP A 225 -12.44 26.75 -2.60
CA TRP A 225 -12.02 25.38 -2.35
C TRP A 225 -11.18 25.27 -1.07
N GLY A 226 -11.09 24.07 -0.53
CA GLY A 226 -10.11 23.74 0.50
C GLY A 226 -8.68 23.99 0.02
N VAL A 227 -7.81 24.38 0.95
CA VAL A 227 -6.37 24.49 0.68
C VAL A 227 -5.76 23.10 0.56
N GLN A 228 -4.96 22.92 -0.49
CA GLN A 228 -4.25 21.66 -0.75
C GLN A 228 -3.53 21.14 0.49
N ALA A 229 -3.69 19.85 0.78
CA ALA A 229 -2.92 19.09 1.78
C ALA A 229 -3.16 19.48 3.25
N ASP A 230 -4.10 20.38 3.57
CA ASP A 230 -4.60 20.52 4.95
C ASP A 230 -5.29 19.21 5.35
N SER A 231 -4.87 18.58 6.45
CA SER A 231 -5.17 17.16 6.74
C SER A 231 -5.61 16.89 8.17
N ALA A 232 -6.49 15.91 8.38
CA ALA A 232 -6.88 15.51 9.74
C ALA A 232 -5.66 15.04 10.55
N ILE A 233 -4.79 14.24 9.92
CA ILE A 233 -3.51 13.81 10.49
C ILE A 233 -2.40 14.14 9.51
N PHE A 234 -1.40 14.90 9.96
CA PHE A 234 -0.39 15.47 9.09
C PHE A 234 1.03 15.30 9.64
N SER A 235 1.96 14.98 8.76
CA SER A 235 3.39 15.16 9.03
C SER A 235 4.19 15.48 7.76
N ARG A 236 5.19 16.36 7.93
CA ARG A 236 6.27 16.59 6.95
C ARG A 236 7.60 15.98 7.37
N SER A 237 7.64 15.24 8.48
CA SER A 237 8.90 14.68 8.96
C SER A 237 9.33 13.51 8.07
N SER A 238 10.53 13.64 7.51
CA SER A 238 11.20 12.57 6.78
C SER A 238 11.79 11.49 7.71
N GLN A 239 11.78 11.71 9.03
CA GLN A 239 12.25 10.76 10.02
C GLN A 239 11.11 9.93 10.64
N LEU A 240 9.86 10.28 10.33
CA LEU A 240 8.68 9.66 10.90
C LEU A 240 8.66 8.15 10.62
N THR A 241 8.57 7.34 11.67
CA THR A 241 8.42 5.87 11.56
C THR A 241 7.40 5.34 12.55
N ARG A 242 6.84 4.14 12.30
CA ARG A 242 6.03 3.41 13.29
C ARG A 242 4.88 4.23 13.85
N ILE A 243 4.07 4.74 12.94
CA ILE A 243 2.83 5.46 13.26
C ILE A 243 1.68 4.49 13.03
N VAL A 244 0.87 4.31 14.07
CA VAL A 244 -0.32 3.47 14.04
C VAL A 244 -1.54 4.36 14.05
N LEU A 245 -2.32 4.33 12.98
CA LEU A 245 -3.62 4.99 12.89
C LEU A 245 -4.68 3.90 12.91
N GLN A 246 -5.45 3.79 13.98
CA GLN A 246 -6.43 2.73 14.10
C GLN A 246 -7.78 3.12 14.70
N HIS A 247 -8.87 2.54 14.20
CA HIS A 247 -10.21 2.78 14.75
C HIS A 247 -10.60 4.26 14.83
N ASN A 248 -10.03 5.12 13.98
CA ASN A 248 -10.40 6.54 13.95
C ASN A 248 -11.57 6.77 13.01
N LEU A 249 -12.44 7.71 13.40
CA LEU A 249 -13.47 8.29 12.57
C LEU A 249 -12.95 9.64 12.05
N ILE A 250 -12.61 9.73 10.77
CA ILE A 250 -12.06 10.95 10.16
C ILE A 250 -13.04 11.42 9.10
N HIS A 251 -13.62 12.60 9.26
CA HIS A 251 -14.70 12.99 8.37
C HIS A 251 -14.93 14.50 8.22
N HIS A 252 -15.50 14.89 7.07
CA HIS A 252 -15.95 16.25 6.81
C HIS A 252 -14.87 17.30 7.10
N PRO A 253 -13.85 17.44 6.24
CA PRO A 253 -12.98 18.60 6.28
C PRO A 253 -13.83 19.89 6.15
N ARG A 254 -13.26 21.04 6.52
CA ARG A 254 -13.98 22.31 6.47
C ARG A 254 -14.35 22.72 5.04
N GLY A 255 -13.51 22.40 4.07
CA GLY A 255 -13.69 22.79 2.66
C GLY A 255 -13.72 21.60 1.73
N ASP A 256 -14.20 21.84 0.52
CA ASP A 256 -14.28 20.85 -0.55
C ASP A 256 -13.00 20.81 -1.41
N ALA A 257 -12.82 19.76 -2.20
CA ALA A 257 -11.87 19.72 -3.32
C ALA A 257 -12.63 19.89 -4.64
N ASN A 258 -12.00 20.54 -5.63
CA ASN A 258 -12.58 20.55 -6.98
C ASN A 258 -12.59 19.13 -7.55
N ASN A 259 -13.62 18.79 -8.33
CA ASN A 259 -13.65 17.53 -9.07
C ASN A 259 -12.95 17.66 -10.43
N TRP A 260 -12.80 16.55 -11.14
CA TRP A 260 -12.09 16.48 -12.43
C TRP A 260 -12.79 17.19 -13.61
N ASN A 261 -14.01 17.68 -13.42
CA ASN A 261 -14.74 18.50 -14.40
C ASN A 261 -14.68 20.00 -14.06
N GLU A 262 -14.17 20.36 -12.89
CA GLU A 262 -14.08 21.74 -12.42
C GLU A 262 -12.66 22.27 -12.63
N LEU A 263 -12.58 23.37 -13.38
CA LEU A 263 -11.31 24.05 -13.62
C LEU A 263 -10.86 24.75 -12.33
N ARG A 264 -9.69 24.38 -11.82
CA ARG A 264 -9.01 25.06 -10.70
C ARG A 264 -7.57 25.42 -11.12
N PRO A 265 -7.37 26.58 -11.76
CA PRO A 265 -6.06 26.98 -12.28
C PRO A 265 -4.99 27.06 -11.19
N THR A 266 -3.75 26.67 -11.52
CA THR A 266 -2.57 26.89 -10.68
C THR A 266 -1.56 27.77 -11.41
N PRO A 267 -0.60 28.41 -10.71
CA PRO A 267 0.44 29.19 -11.37
C PRO A 267 1.23 28.39 -12.41
N GLN A 268 1.39 27.08 -12.20
CA GLN A 268 2.09 26.17 -13.10
C GLN A 268 1.21 25.63 -14.24
N ASN A 269 -0.10 25.57 -14.04
CA ASN A 269 -1.03 25.02 -15.02
C ASN A 269 -2.38 25.79 -15.02
N PRO A 270 -2.55 26.76 -15.94
CA PRO A 270 -3.79 27.51 -16.08
C PRO A 270 -5.01 26.68 -16.50
N ARG A 271 -4.81 25.47 -17.03
CA ARG A 271 -5.87 24.54 -17.44
C ARG A 271 -5.95 23.32 -16.51
N ASN A 272 -5.66 23.53 -15.23
CA ASN A 272 -5.66 22.46 -14.25
C ASN A 272 -7.08 22.05 -13.86
N TYR A 273 -7.40 20.79 -14.09
CA TYR A 273 -8.63 20.12 -13.60
C TYR A 273 -8.32 19.07 -12.53
N HIS A 274 -7.05 18.92 -12.15
CA HIS A 274 -6.67 17.97 -11.12
C HIS A 274 -7.33 18.40 -9.80
N PRO A 275 -8.00 17.49 -9.07
CA PRO A 275 -8.51 17.78 -7.75
C PRO A 275 -7.41 18.30 -6.84
N GLY A 276 -7.69 19.44 -6.22
CA GLY A 276 -6.90 19.97 -5.13
C GLY A 276 -7.80 20.33 -3.96
N GLY A 277 -7.34 20.08 -2.74
CA GLY A 277 -8.12 20.27 -1.53
C GLY A 277 -7.56 19.50 -0.33
N PRO A 278 -8.38 19.27 0.70
CA PRO A 278 -7.95 18.61 1.92
C PRO A 278 -7.74 17.10 1.71
N GLN A 279 -6.89 16.52 2.55
CA GLN A 279 -6.72 15.06 2.67
C GLN A 279 -7.14 14.59 4.07
N ALA A 280 -7.40 13.29 4.26
CA ALA A 280 -7.60 12.77 5.61
C ALA A 280 -6.26 12.53 6.32
N VAL A 281 -5.32 11.86 5.65
CA VAL A 281 -3.99 11.57 6.18
C VAL A 281 -2.94 11.93 5.14
N LEU A 282 -2.00 12.78 5.53
CA LEU A 282 -0.82 13.11 4.73
C LEU A 282 0.45 12.87 5.54
N LEU A 283 1.23 11.86 5.12
CA LEU A 283 2.61 11.64 5.61
C LEU A 283 3.58 11.88 4.46
N ALA A 284 4.19 13.06 4.41
CA ALA A 284 4.72 13.63 3.17
C ALA A 284 5.81 12.78 2.47
N GLU A 285 6.87 12.41 3.20
CA GLU A 285 8.01 11.62 2.73
C GLU A 285 8.62 10.83 3.91
N SER A 286 7.76 10.20 4.71
CA SER A 286 8.11 9.49 5.95
C SER A 286 9.08 8.33 5.71
N ALA A 287 9.70 7.84 6.79
CA ALA A 287 10.65 6.72 6.73
C ALA A 287 9.96 5.33 6.78
N GLY A 288 8.64 5.28 7.00
CA GLY A 288 7.83 4.07 6.84
C GLY A 288 7.59 3.28 8.13
N ASN A 289 7.33 1.99 7.95
CA ASN A 289 6.89 1.04 8.96
C ASN A 289 5.60 1.46 9.68
N HIS A 290 4.67 2.08 8.95
CA HIS A 290 3.39 2.54 9.47
C HIS A 290 2.33 1.45 9.42
N VAL A 291 1.31 1.56 10.27
CA VAL A 291 0.11 0.72 10.19
C VAL A 291 -1.12 1.62 10.21
N ILE A 292 -1.92 1.56 9.15
CA ILE A 292 -3.17 2.32 9.02
C ILE A 292 -4.29 1.30 8.91
N ARG A 293 -5.05 1.07 9.99
CA ARG A 293 -6.02 -0.02 10.02
C ARG A 293 -7.37 0.29 10.65
N TYR A 294 -8.43 -0.32 10.18
CA TYR A 294 -9.75 -0.23 10.81
C TYR A 294 -10.25 1.22 11.02
N ASN A 295 -9.81 2.17 10.19
CA ASN A 295 -10.33 3.54 10.22
C ASN A 295 -11.56 3.66 9.33
N THR A 296 -12.53 4.46 9.75
CA THR A 296 -13.63 4.91 8.89
C THR A 296 -13.36 6.34 8.46
N ILE A 297 -13.10 6.54 7.17
CA ILE A 297 -12.80 7.83 6.59
C ILE A 297 -13.81 8.14 5.50
N TYR A 298 -14.57 9.21 5.68
CA TYR A 298 -15.69 9.56 4.79
C TYR A 298 -16.00 11.05 4.82
N SER A 299 -16.83 11.49 3.89
CA SER A 299 -17.35 12.84 3.86
C SER A 299 -18.72 12.85 3.18
N ASP A 300 -19.13 13.99 2.63
CA ASP A 300 -20.27 14.16 1.74
C ASP A 300 -19.83 14.81 0.42
N ASP A 301 -20.78 15.22 -0.43
CA ASP A 301 -20.48 15.82 -1.73
C ASP A 301 -20.20 17.34 -1.66
N ASP A 302 -20.29 17.94 -0.48
CA ASP A 302 -19.98 19.36 -0.21
C ASP A 302 -18.61 19.53 0.47
N HIS A 303 -17.95 18.44 0.87
CA HIS A 303 -16.70 18.45 1.64
C HIS A 303 -15.74 17.31 1.22
N GLN A 304 -15.56 17.06 -0.07
CA GLN A 304 -14.74 15.94 -0.55
C GLN A 304 -13.26 16.13 -0.26
N PHE A 305 -12.59 15.01 -0.05
CA PHE A 305 -11.13 14.97 -0.10
C PHE A 305 -10.65 15.09 -1.55
N ASN A 306 -9.44 15.63 -1.77
CA ASN A 306 -8.78 15.38 -3.05
C ASN A 306 -8.32 13.91 -3.08
N ASP A 307 -7.53 13.49 -2.09
CA ASP A 307 -7.12 12.10 -1.81
C ASP A 307 -7.41 11.77 -0.35
N ILE A 308 -7.59 10.49 -0.03
CA ILE A 308 -7.86 10.11 1.37
C ILE A 308 -6.54 9.90 2.13
N LEU A 309 -5.70 8.97 1.66
CA LEU A 309 -4.40 8.66 2.23
C LEU A 309 -3.32 9.00 1.20
N GLY A 310 -2.39 9.91 1.51
CA GLY A 310 -1.40 10.33 0.53
C GLY A 310 -0.14 11.00 1.05
N ALA A 311 0.62 11.54 0.09
CA ALA A 311 1.98 12.06 0.28
C ALA A 311 2.14 13.48 -0.27
N ALA A 312 3.39 13.98 -0.24
CA ALA A 312 3.74 15.20 -0.97
C ALA A 312 4.38 14.93 -2.35
N LYS A 313 5.08 13.79 -2.52
CA LYS A 313 5.80 13.46 -3.76
C LYS A 313 5.59 12.01 -4.21
N ASN A 314 4.82 11.89 -5.27
CA ASN A 314 4.40 10.64 -5.91
C ASN A 314 5.56 9.93 -6.61
N TYR A 315 6.25 10.64 -7.51
CA TYR A 315 7.41 10.13 -8.24
C TYR A 315 8.68 10.31 -7.41
N SER A 316 8.90 9.41 -6.45
CA SER A 316 10.05 9.47 -5.55
C SER A 316 10.54 8.07 -5.12
N ARG A 317 11.71 8.03 -4.47
CA ARG A 317 12.23 6.83 -3.77
C ARG A 317 11.93 6.86 -2.27
N ARG A 318 10.89 7.60 -1.88
CA ARG A 318 10.33 7.63 -0.51
C ARG A 318 8.81 7.54 -0.59
N GLY A 319 8.17 8.67 -0.85
CA GLY A 319 6.72 8.78 -1.03
C GLY A 319 5.95 8.23 0.17
N PHE A 320 4.79 7.63 -0.10
CA PHE A 320 3.89 7.07 0.91
C PHE A 320 3.50 5.64 0.55
N PRO A 321 3.31 4.74 1.54
CA PRO A 321 3.73 4.85 2.94
C PRO A 321 5.24 4.51 3.12
N ASN A 322 6.01 4.49 2.02
CA ASN A 322 7.42 4.13 1.93
C ASN A 322 7.69 2.62 2.05
N CYS A 323 8.16 2.12 3.21
CA CYS A 323 8.59 0.73 3.35
C CYS A 323 7.94 0.05 4.56
N ASP A 324 7.84 -1.28 4.50
CA ASP A 324 7.40 -2.16 5.60
C ASP A 324 6.09 -1.72 6.26
N SER A 325 5.20 -1.09 5.51
CA SER A 325 3.97 -0.46 6.02
C SER A 325 2.72 -1.20 5.58
N ASP A 326 1.70 -1.17 6.44
CA ASP A 326 0.45 -1.89 6.27
C ASP A 326 -0.73 -0.93 6.21
N ILE A 327 -1.64 -1.14 5.25
CA ILE A 327 -2.89 -0.40 5.14
C ILE A 327 -4.03 -1.41 5.00
N TYR A 328 -4.83 -1.63 6.04
CA TYR A 328 -5.84 -2.70 6.00
C TYR A 328 -7.10 -2.52 6.83
N GLY A 329 -8.18 -3.20 6.44
CA GLY A 329 -9.44 -3.16 7.21
C GLY A 329 -10.09 -1.78 7.25
N ASN A 330 -9.63 -0.80 6.45
CA ASN A 330 -10.20 0.54 6.47
C ASN A 330 -11.48 0.59 5.62
N ARG A 331 -12.39 1.50 5.98
CA ARG A 331 -13.50 1.94 5.11
C ARG A 331 -13.22 3.36 4.66
N LEU A 332 -12.98 3.56 3.37
CA LEU A 332 -12.53 4.82 2.80
C LEU A 332 -13.52 5.29 1.74
N SER A 333 -13.96 6.55 1.81
CA SER A 333 -14.88 7.09 0.80
C SER A 333 -14.83 8.60 0.67
N HIS A 334 -15.46 9.08 -0.40
CA HIS A 334 -15.63 10.50 -0.70
C HIS A 334 -14.31 11.24 -0.96
N CYS A 335 -13.61 10.84 -2.02
CA CYS A 335 -12.54 11.64 -2.62
C CYS A 335 -12.71 11.78 -4.13
N TRP A 336 -12.12 12.82 -4.71
CA TRP A 336 -12.19 13.08 -6.14
C TRP A 336 -11.08 12.42 -6.95
N ASP A 337 -9.97 12.05 -6.32
CA ASP A 337 -8.84 11.40 -6.96
C ASP A 337 -8.56 10.02 -6.35
N ASP A 338 -7.54 9.86 -5.50
CA ASP A 338 -7.07 8.54 -5.07
C ASP A 338 -7.49 8.22 -3.61
N ALA A 339 -8.10 7.05 -3.38
CA ALA A 339 -8.44 6.62 -2.01
C ALA A 339 -7.21 6.17 -1.22
N ILE A 340 -6.25 5.52 -1.88
CA ILE A 340 -4.95 5.16 -1.29
C ILE A 340 -3.86 5.52 -2.30
N GLU A 341 -3.15 6.62 -2.05
CA GLU A 341 -2.02 7.08 -2.86
C GLU A 341 -0.70 6.46 -2.35
N SER A 342 -0.59 5.14 -2.52
CA SER A 342 0.63 4.39 -2.20
C SER A 342 1.65 4.55 -3.33
N GLU A 343 2.26 5.72 -3.42
CA GLU A 343 3.21 6.06 -4.49
C GLU A 343 4.59 6.39 -3.93
N GLY A 344 5.64 6.06 -4.68
CA GLY A 344 7.02 6.26 -4.28
C GLY A 344 7.76 4.94 -4.10
N ALA A 345 8.44 4.74 -2.97
CA ALA A 345 9.32 3.57 -2.80
C ALA A 345 8.57 2.24 -2.84
N ASN A 346 7.47 2.14 -2.08
CA ASN A 346 6.69 0.91 -1.85
C ASN A 346 7.57 -0.34 -1.68
N ARG A 347 8.29 -0.45 -0.57
CA ARG A 347 9.19 -1.58 -0.31
C ARG A 347 8.65 -2.46 0.80
N ASN A 348 8.15 -3.65 0.47
CA ASN A 348 7.36 -4.48 1.38
C ASN A 348 6.16 -3.73 1.96
N VAL A 349 5.50 -2.91 1.13
CA VAL A 349 4.21 -2.28 1.48
C VAL A 349 3.10 -3.26 1.19
N ARG A 350 2.10 -3.30 2.08
CA ARG A 350 1.06 -4.30 2.10
C ARG A 350 -0.30 -3.63 2.30
N ILE A 351 -1.19 -3.77 1.32
CA ILE A 351 -2.49 -3.10 1.29
C ILE A 351 -3.57 -4.18 1.14
N TRP A 352 -4.36 -4.43 2.19
CA TRP A 352 -5.33 -5.52 2.12
C TRP A 352 -6.62 -5.31 2.88
N GLY A 353 -7.67 -6.03 2.49
CA GLY A 353 -8.91 -6.04 3.27
C GLY A 353 -9.52 -4.64 3.45
N ASN A 354 -9.25 -3.67 2.57
CA ASN A 354 -9.87 -2.35 2.63
C ASN A 354 -11.15 -2.34 1.80
N TYR A 355 -12.15 -1.55 2.23
CA TYR A 355 -13.31 -1.22 1.42
C TYR A 355 -13.25 0.25 1.00
N THR A 356 -13.29 0.48 -0.29
CA THR A 356 -13.17 1.82 -0.89
C THR A 356 -14.38 2.08 -1.79
N GLU A 357 -15.03 3.23 -1.65
CA GLU A 357 -16.18 3.61 -2.47
C GLU A 357 -16.23 5.12 -2.71
N LYS A 358 -16.91 5.56 -3.77
CA LYS A 358 -17.06 7.00 -4.10
C LYS A 358 -15.71 7.72 -4.29
N THR A 359 -14.79 7.07 -5.00
CA THR A 359 -13.45 7.58 -5.36
C THR A 359 -13.24 7.55 -6.89
N MET A 360 -12.27 8.29 -7.44
CA MET A 360 -11.86 8.05 -8.83
C MET A 360 -10.99 6.80 -8.94
N VAL A 361 -9.97 6.65 -8.09
CA VAL A 361 -9.12 5.47 -8.06
C VAL A 361 -9.10 4.84 -6.67
N HIS A 362 -9.17 3.51 -6.62
CA HIS A 362 -9.15 2.78 -5.35
C HIS A 362 -7.73 2.71 -4.75
N VAL A 363 -6.73 2.32 -5.56
CA VAL A 363 -5.32 2.29 -5.15
C VAL A 363 -4.46 2.91 -6.26
N ALA A 364 -3.64 3.87 -5.89
CA ALA A 364 -2.69 4.53 -6.77
C ALA A 364 -1.25 4.14 -6.43
N THR A 365 -0.51 3.78 -7.47
CA THR A 365 0.87 3.28 -7.40
C THR A 365 1.69 3.83 -8.57
N ALA A 366 1.41 5.04 -9.04
CA ALA A 366 2.11 5.74 -10.12
C ALA A 366 3.20 6.68 -9.53
N THR A 367 4.33 6.17 -9.03
CA THR A 367 4.94 4.84 -9.34
C THR A 367 5.20 3.98 -8.09
N THR A 368 5.48 2.69 -8.29
CA THR A 368 6.24 1.85 -7.34
C THR A 368 7.70 1.78 -7.80
N SER A 369 8.56 2.59 -7.17
CA SER A 369 9.96 2.77 -7.59
C SER A 369 10.93 1.74 -7.02
N VAL A 370 10.64 1.10 -5.88
CA VAL A 370 11.54 0.13 -5.25
C VAL A 370 10.93 -1.28 -5.21
N GLY A 371 9.72 -1.46 -4.66
CA GLY A 371 9.08 -2.78 -4.60
C GLY A 371 9.69 -3.74 -3.58
N PRO A 372 9.01 -4.85 -3.26
CA PRO A 372 7.70 -5.21 -3.76
C PRO A 372 6.55 -4.49 -3.01
N LEU A 373 5.46 -4.24 -3.74
CA LEU A 373 4.16 -3.83 -3.21
C LEU A 373 3.19 -5.00 -3.30
N TYR A 374 2.35 -5.20 -2.29
CA TYR A 374 1.31 -6.22 -2.26
C TYR A 374 -0.06 -5.57 -2.06
N ILE A 375 -1.02 -5.90 -2.92
CA ILE A 375 -2.40 -5.41 -2.86
C ILE A 375 -3.31 -6.62 -2.92
N TRP A 376 -3.98 -6.99 -1.82
CA TRP A 376 -4.83 -8.18 -1.83
C TRP A 376 -6.11 -8.11 -1.03
N ARG A 377 -7.12 -8.89 -1.41
CA ARG A 377 -8.39 -8.96 -0.68
C ARG A 377 -9.04 -7.59 -0.44
N ASN A 378 -8.81 -6.59 -1.29
CA ASN A 378 -9.51 -5.31 -1.21
C ASN A 378 -10.83 -5.37 -1.98
N ILE A 379 -11.81 -4.61 -1.49
CA ILE A 379 -13.10 -4.40 -2.14
C ILE A 379 -13.16 -3.00 -2.73
N ALA A 380 -13.42 -2.93 -4.02
CA ALA A 380 -13.63 -1.70 -4.78
C ALA A 380 -15.11 -1.52 -5.12
N GLY A 381 -15.75 -0.53 -4.50
CA GLY A 381 -17.15 -0.16 -4.69
C GLY A 381 -17.40 0.82 -5.84
N GLU A 382 -18.21 1.85 -5.57
CA GLU A 382 -18.56 2.88 -6.54
C GLU A 382 -17.32 3.70 -6.95
N THR A 383 -17.19 4.01 -8.24
CA THR A 383 -16.21 4.99 -8.73
C THR A 383 -16.88 6.21 -9.31
N ARG A 384 -16.27 7.37 -9.11
CA ARG A 384 -16.79 8.65 -9.59
C ARG A 384 -15.66 9.61 -9.92
N ARG A 385 -15.93 10.51 -10.86
CA ARG A 385 -15.01 11.55 -11.32
C ARG A 385 -15.50 12.97 -11.01
N SER A 386 -16.82 13.11 -10.87
CA SER A 386 -17.56 14.32 -10.52
C SER A 386 -18.95 13.90 -10.02
N ASN A 387 -19.61 14.76 -9.25
CA ASN A 387 -21.02 14.68 -8.85
C ASN A 387 -21.94 15.37 -9.87
N THR A 388 -21.40 16.01 -10.91
CA THR A 388 -22.18 16.69 -11.95
C THR A 388 -22.18 15.93 -13.26
N GLY A 389 -23.24 16.13 -14.05
CA GLY A 389 -23.42 15.51 -15.36
C GLY A 389 -24.17 14.18 -15.32
N SER A 390 -24.32 13.55 -16.49
CA SER A 390 -25.10 12.31 -16.62
C SER A 390 -24.32 11.11 -16.04
N PRO A 391 -24.88 10.35 -15.09
CA PRO A 391 -24.25 9.15 -14.52
C PRO A 391 -23.92 8.06 -15.55
N ASP A 392 -24.62 8.07 -16.70
CA ASP A 392 -24.41 7.16 -17.83
C ASP A 392 -23.28 7.61 -18.77
N LYS A 393 -22.94 8.90 -18.78
CA LYS A 393 -21.95 9.49 -19.70
C LYS A 393 -20.63 9.84 -19.01
N ILE A 394 -20.65 10.07 -17.70
CA ILE A 394 -19.46 10.43 -16.95
C ILE A 394 -18.41 9.31 -17.04
N LYS A 395 -17.18 9.67 -17.42
CA LYS A 395 -16.05 8.75 -17.35
C LYS A 395 -15.80 8.39 -15.90
N ARG A 396 -15.51 7.13 -15.64
CA ARG A 396 -15.17 6.68 -14.29
C ARG A 396 -13.73 6.25 -14.23
N GLY A 397 -13.18 6.20 -13.03
CA GLY A 397 -11.81 5.76 -12.85
C GLY A 397 -11.73 4.23 -12.76
N GLY A 398 -10.84 3.75 -11.91
CA GLY A 398 -10.51 2.33 -11.90
C GLY A 398 -9.91 1.85 -10.59
N PHE A 399 -9.55 0.58 -10.54
CA PHE A 399 -9.02 -0.03 -9.34
C PHE A 399 -7.57 0.36 -9.09
N LEU A 400 -6.67 0.13 -10.06
CA LEU A 400 -5.24 0.35 -9.89
C LEU A 400 -4.68 1.36 -10.90
N LYS A 401 -4.11 2.46 -10.39
CA LYS A 401 -3.34 3.44 -11.17
C LYS A 401 -1.86 3.08 -11.13
N THR A 402 -1.25 2.93 -12.31
CA THR A 402 0.15 2.52 -12.47
C THR A 402 0.93 3.52 -13.30
N SER A 403 2.26 3.51 -13.16
CA SER A 403 3.20 4.24 -14.01
C SER A 403 4.60 3.62 -13.91
N ASP A 404 5.36 3.69 -15.00
CA ASP A 404 6.77 3.29 -15.10
C ASP A 404 7.76 4.44 -14.81
N ARG A 405 7.27 5.67 -14.59
CA ARG A 405 8.12 6.83 -14.30
C ARG A 405 8.83 6.65 -12.95
N LEU A 406 10.16 6.54 -12.95
CA LEU A 406 10.99 6.15 -11.80
C LEU A 406 10.70 4.73 -11.26
N GLY A 407 9.95 3.92 -12.03
CA GLY A 407 9.44 2.63 -11.62
C GLY A 407 10.46 1.49 -11.64
N GLY A 408 9.92 0.28 -11.73
CA GLY A 408 10.69 -0.98 -11.77
C GLY A 408 10.60 -1.80 -10.49
N GLY A 409 9.92 -1.30 -9.45
CA GLY A 409 9.55 -2.13 -8.31
C GLY A 409 8.45 -3.13 -8.70
N ARG A 410 8.50 -4.33 -8.11
CA ARG A 410 7.48 -5.36 -8.29
C ARG A 410 6.15 -4.97 -7.63
N ILE A 411 5.04 -5.20 -8.30
CA ILE A 411 3.68 -5.04 -7.75
C ILE A 411 2.96 -6.39 -7.86
N TYR A 412 2.37 -6.84 -6.76
CA TYR A 412 1.56 -8.04 -6.66
C TYR A 412 0.12 -7.68 -6.33
N VAL A 413 -0.83 -8.14 -7.13
CA VAL A 413 -2.26 -7.83 -7.03
C VAL A 413 -3.03 -9.14 -6.92
N PHE A 414 -3.45 -9.54 -5.72
CA PHE A 414 -4.03 -10.87 -5.49
C PHE A 414 -5.43 -10.81 -4.91
N HIS A 415 -6.37 -11.64 -5.34
CA HIS A 415 -7.64 -11.78 -4.62
C HIS A 415 -8.39 -10.45 -4.41
N ASN A 416 -8.31 -9.44 -5.26
CA ASN A 416 -9.11 -8.22 -5.09
C ASN A 416 -10.47 -8.38 -5.77
N THR A 417 -11.50 -7.68 -5.30
CA THR A 417 -12.84 -7.72 -5.90
C THR A 417 -13.31 -6.32 -6.25
N LEU A 418 -13.46 -6.08 -7.55
CA LEU A 418 -14.18 -4.93 -8.07
C LEU A 418 -15.66 -5.25 -8.12
N LEU A 419 -16.48 -4.36 -7.61
CA LEU A 419 -17.93 -4.47 -7.66
C LEU A 419 -18.49 -3.59 -8.77
N GLN A 420 -19.69 -3.93 -9.23
CA GLN A 420 -20.54 -3.06 -10.04
C GLN A 420 -21.83 -2.76 -9.29
N PRO A 421 -21.84 -1.80 -8.34
CA PRO A 421 -23.05 -1.38 -7.66
C PRO A 421 -24.16 -1.03 -8.66
N PRO A 422 -25.43 -1.34 -8.36
CA PRO A 422 -26.52 -1.12 -9.29
C PRO A 422 -26.68 0.38 -9.63
N PRO A 423 -27.27 0.68 -10.81
CA PRO A 423 -27.62 2.05 -11.16
C PRO A 423 -28.53 2.70 -10.10
N THR A 424 -28.46 4.03 -10.00
CA THR A 424 -29.53 4.80 -9.35
C THR A 424 -30.80 4.77 -10.21
N LYS A 425 -31.94 5.21 -9.68
CA LYS A 425 -33.22 5.25 -10.41
C LYS A 425 -33.13 5.95 -11.78
N ASP A 426 -32.26 6.96 -11.89
CA ASP A 426 -32.11 7.79 -13.09
C ASP A 426 -30.91 7.39 -13.98
N ALA A 427 -30.27 6.27 -13.68
CA ALA A 427 -29.13 5.74 -14.45
C ALA A 427 -29.46 4.38 -15.04
N ARG A 428 -28.82 4.04 -16.16
CA ARG A 428 -28.92 2.70 -16.77
C ARG A 428 -27.70 1.85 -16.46
N ASN A 429 -26.54 2.48 -16.30
CA ASN A 429 -25.29 1.77 -16.05
C ASN A 429 -25.06 1.57 -14.55
N THR A 430 -24.55 0.39 -14.17
CA THR A 430 -23.92 0.14 -12.86
C THR A 430 -22.90 1.22 -12.54
N ARG A 431 -22.45 1.40 -11.29
CA ARG A 431 -21.61 2.55 -10.83
C ARG A 431 -20.18 2.19 -10.43
N GLY A 432 -19.75 0.96 -10.68
CA GLY A 432 -18.40 0.51 -10.34
C GLY A 432 -17.34 1.06 -11.27
N ALA A 433 -16.11 0.59 -11.04
CA ALA A 433 -14.93 0.92 -11.82
C ALA A 433 -15.14 0.70 -13.33
N GLN A 434 -14.64 1.62 -14.14
CA GLN A 434 -14.59 1.44 -15.59
C GLN A 434 -13.33 0.66 -15.99
N LEU A 435 -12.22 0.82 -15.27
CA LEU A 435 -10.97 0.11 -15.57
C LEU A 435 -10.53 -0.73 -14.36
N GLY A 436 -10.01 -1.93 -14.60
CA GLY A 436 -9.36 -2.72 -13.56
C GLY A 436 -8.02 -2.11 -13.21
N MET A 437 -6.99 -2.40 -13.99
CA MET A 437 -5.63 -1.88 -13.79
C MET A 437 -5.15 -1.02 -14.96
N GLY A 438 -4.26 -0.07 -14.70
CA GLY A 438 -3.59 0.73 -15.73
C GLY A 438 -4.22 2.10 -16.01
N THR A 439 -4.97 2.69 -15.08
CA THR A 439 -5.63 3.99 -15.29
C THR A 439 -4.63 5.15 -15.50
N GLY A 440 -3.45 5.08 -14.87
CA GLY A 440 -2.42 6.13 -14.87
C GLY A 440 -1.37 6.06 -15.99
N GLY A 441 -1.20 4.91 -16.64
CA GLY A 441 -0.08 4.70 -17.55
C GLY A 441 0.37 3.23 -17.65
N PRO A 442 1.64 2.99 -18.00
CA PRO A 442 2.21 1.65 -18.15
C PRO A 442 2.08 0.79 -16.89
N MET A 443 2.01 -0.53 -17.07
CA MET A 443 1.83 -1.52 -15.99
C MET A 443 3.11 -2.33 -15.72
N ALA A 444 4.28 -1.69 -15.71
CA ALA A 444 5.57 -2.38 -15.55
C ALA A 444 5.67 -3.21 -14.25
N ASN A 445 6.31 -4.38 -14.33
CA ASN A 445 6.59 -5.29 -13.19
C ASN A 445 5.38 -5.60 -12.30
N THR A 446 4.19 -5.64 -12.89
CA THR A 446 2.95 -5.99 -12.19
C THR A 446 2.61 -7.46 -12.40
N VAL A 447 2.13 -8.12 -11.35
CA VAL A 447 1.66 -9.50 -11.37
C VAL A 447 0.28 -9.53 -10.73
N SER A 448 -0.70 -10.17 -11.38
CA SER A 448 -2.02 -10.38 -10.77
C SER A 448 -2.45 -11.83 -10.82
N ARG A 449 -3.16 -12.29 -9.77
CA ARG A 449 -3.71 -13.64 -9.63
C ARG A 449 -5.00 -13.60 -8.83
N ASN A 450 -5.99 -14.40 -9.21
CA ASN A 450 -7.21 -14.64 -8.44
C ASN A 450 -8.04 -13.38 -8.13
N ASN A 451 -7.97 -12.31 -8.91
CA ASN A 451 -8.80 -11.13 -8.77
C ASN A 451 -10.13 -11.28 -9.52
N ILE A 452 -11.14 -10.56 -9.06
CA ILE A 452 -12.37 -10.31 -9.80
C ILE A 452 -12.31 -8.90 -10.38
N PHE A 453 -12.05 -8.79 -11.68
CA PHE A 453 -12.15 -7.54 -12.45
C PHE A 453 -13.52 -7.38 -13.09
N HIS A 454 -14.55 -7.18 -12.26
CA HIS A 454 -15.89 -6.83 -12.73
C HIS A 454 -15.95 -5.34 -13.07
N THR A 455 -15.70 -5.02 -14.33
CA THR A 455 -15.67 -3.66 -14.87
C THR A 455 -16.97 -3.30 -15.58
N SER A 456 -17.23 -1.99 -15.72
CA SER A 456 -18.42 -1.52 -16.42
C SER A 456 -18.40 -1.90 -17.90
N ALA A 457 -19.56 -1.91 -18.57
CA ALA A 457 -19.68 -2.27 -19.99
C ALA A 457 -18.84 -1.41 -20.96
N LYS A 458 -18.45 -0.19 -20.57
CA LYS A 458 -17.59 0.72 -21.37
C LYS A 458 -16.09 0.56 -21.03
N GLY A 459 -15.77 -0.45 -20.26
CA GLY A 459 -14.51 -0.66 -19.57
C GLY A 459 -13.74 -1.88 -20.04
N GLY A 460 -12.72 -2.22 -19.27
CA GLY A 460 -11.95 -3.44 -19.44
C GLY A 460 -11.04 -3.70 -18.23
N PRO A 461 -10.61 -4.96 -18.04
CA PRO A 461 -9.84 -5.36 -16.86
C PRO A 461 -8.44 -4.74 -16.87
N PHE A 462 -7.81 -4.61 -18.04
CA PHE A 462 -6.44 -4.12 -18.16
C PHE A 462 -6.30 -3.04 -19.23
N GLN A 463 -5.62 -1.96 -18.87
CA GLN A 463 -5.32 -0.83 -19.74
C GLN A 463 -3.80 -0.68 -19.93
N ASP A 464 -3.09 -1.76 -20.21
CA ASP A 464 -1.67 -1.69 -20.58
C ASP A 464 -1.49 -1.04 -21.95
N ARG A 465 -1.28 0.29 -21.95
CA ARG A 465 -1.13 1.09 -23.18
C ARG A 465 0.22 0.90 -23.85
N THR A 466 1.22 0.42 -23.11
CA THR A 466 2.57 0.14 -23.61
C THR A 466 2.71 -1.23 -24.23
N ARG A 467 1.78 -2.13 -23.92
CA ARG A 467 1.82 -3.53 -24.34
C ARG A 467 3.09 -4.23 -23.90
N ASP A 468 3.40 -4.13 -22.62
CA ASP A 468 4.58 -4.76 -22.04
C ASP A 468 4.45 -6.28 -22.17
N LEU A 469 5.24 -6.90 -23.05
CA LEU A 469 5.19 -8.34 -23.27
C LEU A 469 5.57 -9.15 -22.01
N ALA A 470 6.21 -8.54 -21.01
CA ALA A 470 6.54 -9.15 -19.73
C ALA A 470 5.41 -9.03 -18.67
N GLY A 471 4.27 -8.41 -19.02
CA GLY A 471 3.09 -8.36 -18.16
C GLY A 471 2.63 -9.77 -17.74
N ASP A 472 2.28 -9.91 -16.47
CA ASP A 472 1.87 -11.20 -15.88
C ASP A 472 0.58 -11.04 -15.07
N TYR A 473 -0.50 -10.68 -15.75
CA TYR A 473 -1.84 -10.52 -15.18
C TYR A 473 -2.67 -11.72 -15.63
N ASP A 474 -2.76 -12.76 -14.81
CA ASP A 474 -3.28 -14.10 -15.20
C ASP A 474 -4.10 -14.73 -14.06
N TYR A 475 -4.86 -15.78 -14.34
CA TYR A 475 -5.72 -16.48 -13.37
C TYR A 475 -6.75 -15.58 -12.67
N ASP A 476 -7.21 -14.53 -13.35
CA ASP A 476 -8.22 -13.61 -12.86
C ASP A 476 -9.60 -13.92 -13.48
N LEU A 477 -10.69 -13.63 -12.75
CA LEU A 477 -12.05 -13.60 -13.29
C LEU A 477 -12.33 -12.20 -13.80
N TYR A 478 -12.64 -12.06 -15.09
CA TYR A 478 -12.83 -10.74 -15.70
C TYR A 478 -13.98 -10.71 -16.70
N ASN A 479 -14.56 -9.53 -16.87
CA ASN A 479 -15.41 -9.23 -18.01
C ASN A 479 -14.79 -8.11 -18.87
N GLY A 480 -15.19 -8.07 -20.13
CA GLY A 480 -14.71 -7.05 -21.08
C GLY A 480 -13.45 -7.46 -21.83
N ARG A 481 -13.04 -6.60 -22.77
CA ARG A 481 -12.00 -6.93 -23.74
C ARG A 481 -10.60 -6.88 -23.13
N LEU A 482 -9.83 -7.95 -23.32
CA LEU A 482 -8.38 -7.93 -23.13
C LEU A 482 -7.68 -7.22 -24.29
N LEU A 483 -6.77 -6.29 -23.96
CA LEU A 483 -5.89 -5.68 -24.96
C LEU A 483 -4.80 -6.65 -25.43
N ILE A 484 -4.35 -7.53 -24.55
CA ILE A 484 -3.27 -8.50 -24.78
C ILE A 484 -3.69 -9.84 -24.16
N PRO A 485 -4.37 -10.72 -24.93
CA PRO A 485 -4.88 -11.98 -24.40
C PRO A 485 -3.81 -12.91 -23.83
N THR A 486 -2.55 -12.79 -24.29
CA THR A 486 -1.45 -13.65 -23.86
C THR A 486 -0.96 -13.40 -22.43
N HIS A 487 -1.38 -12.30 -21.80
CA HIS A 487 -1.10 -12.04 -20.39
C HIS A 487 -2.02 -12.82 -19.46
N GLU A 488 -3.27 -13.05 -19.88
CA GLU A 488 -4.34 -13.66 -19.09
C GLU A 488 -4.76 -15.02 -19.68
N ARG A 489 -3.80 -15.94 -19.83
CA ARG A 489 -3.99 -17.21 -20.55
C ARG A 489 -4.90 -18.20 -19.84
N HIS A 490 -4.91 -18.15 -18.52
CA HIS A 490 -5.66 -19.04 -17.63
C HIS A 490 -6.83 -18.33 -16.96
N GLY A 491 -7.05 -17.04 -17.27
CA GLY A 491 -8.17 -16.28 -16.74
C GLY A 491 -9.53 -16.82 -17.18
N ILE A 492 -10.55 -16.44 -16.42
CA ILE A 492 -11.93 -16.85 -16.64
C ILE A 492 -12.69 -15.62 -17.16
N GLU A 493 -13.08 -15.65 -18.43
CA GLU A 493 -13.97 -14.62 -18.98
C GLU A 493 -15.40 -14.87 -18.46
N GLY A 494 -15.94 -13.94 -17.69
CA GLY A 494 -17.26 -14.07 -17.09
C GLY A 494 -17.63 -12.90 -16.18
N THR A 495 -18.92 -12.79 -15.86
CA THR A 495 -19.42 -11.85 -14.86
C THR A 495 -19.63 -12.60 -13.54
N PRO A 496 -19.07 -12.14 -12.41
CA PRO A 496 -19.27 -12.80 -11.12
C PRO A 496 -20.72 -12.70 -10.66
N LEU A 497 -21.18 -13.75 -9.97
CA LEU A 497 -22.44 -13.75 -9.23
C LEU A 497 -22.12 -13.63 -7.74
N TYR A 498 -22.75 -12.69 -7.05
CA TYR A 498 -22.57 -12.49 -5.61
C TYR A 498 -23.77 -13.01 -4.85
N GLN A 499 -23.56 -13.42 -3.60
CA GLN A 499 -24.68 -13.71 -2.72
C GLN A 499 -25.55 -12.45 -2.51
N PRO A 500 -26.88 -12.61 -2.38
CA PRO A 500 -27.77 -11.49 -2.11
C PRO A 500 -27.34 -10.73 -0.86
N ARG A 501 -27.44 -9.39 -0.87
CA ARG A 501 -27.25 -8.60 0.34
C ARG A 501 -28.41 -8.84 1.30
N PRO A 502 -28.15 -9.18 2.58
CA PRO A 502 -29.22 -9.41 3.55
C PRO A 502 -30.12 -8.18 3.77
N THR A 503 -29.56 -6.96 3.69
CA THR A 503 -30.29 -5.69 3.85
C THR A 503 -29.58 -4.50 3.18
N VAL A 504 -30.36 -3.49 2.75
CA VAL A 504 -29.85 -2.18 2.32
C VAL A 504 -29.25 -1.47 3.54
N GLY A 505 -27.96 -1.12 3.50
CA GLY A 505 -27.27 -0.43 4.59
C GLY A 505 -26.39 -1.32 5.49
N SER A 506 -26.41 -2.65 5.30
CA SER A 506 -25.47 -3.55 5.98
C SER A 506 -24.03 -3.31 5.52
N THR A 507 -23.12 -3.06 6.48
CA THR A 507 -21.66 -3.02 6.25
C THR A 507 -21.03 -4.40 6.20
N SER A 508 -21.74 -5.44 6.66
CA SER A 508 -21.46 -6.84 6.41
C SER A 508 -22.22 -7.27 5.15
N SER A 509 -21.71 -6.90 3.97
CA SER A 509 -22.16 -7.50 2.71
C SER A 509 -21.34 -8.77 2.49
N PRO A 510 -21.95 -9.89 2.03
CA PRO A 510 -21.18 -10.99 1.49
C PRO A 510 -20.57 -10.47 0.19
N TYR A 511 -19.32 -10.00 0.25
CA TYR A 511 -18.46 -9.90 -0.94
C TYR A 511 -18.10 -11.31 -1.48
N THR A 512 -18.67 -12.32 -0.85
CA THR A 512 -18.72 -13.72 -1.21
C THR A 512 -19.43 -13.94 -2.54
N LEU A 513 -18.84 -14.81 -3.35
CA LEU A 513 -19.49 -15.33 -4.53
C LEU A 513 -20.72 -16.19 -4.17
N SER A 514 -21.73 -16.16 -5.04
CA SER A 514 -22.75 -17.20 -5.07
C SER A 514 -22.09 -18.54 -5.39
N PRO A 515 -22.55 -19.69 -4.85
CA PRO A 515 -21.98 -21.01 -5.17
C PRO A 515 -21.90 -21.31 -6.67
N ASP A 516 -22.80 -20.76 -7.48
CA ASP A 516 -22.83 -20.96 -8.94
C ASP A 516 -21.94 -19.97 -9.72
N SER A 517 -21.18 -19.10 -9.05
CA SER A 517 -20.32 -18.13 -9.70
C SER A 517 -19.06 -18.80 -10.28
N ALA A 518 -18.60 -18.32 -11.44
CA ALA A 518 -17.46 -18.90 -12.15
C ALA A 518 -16.10 -18.81 -11.42
N GLY A 519 -16.02 -18.04 -10.33
CA GLY A 519 -14.81 -17.88 -9.53
C GLY A 519 -14.69 -18.81 -8.32
N VAL A 520 -15.73 -19.60 -8.01
CA VAL A 520 -15.74 -20.51 -6.85
C VAL A 520 -14.83 -21.70 -7.12
N ASP A 521 -13.89 -22.01 -6.23
CA ASP A 521 -12.96 -23.14 -6.36
C ASP A 521 -12.08 -23.09 -7.63
N ARG A 522 -11.71 -21.89 -8.09
CA ARG A 522 -11.00 -21.70 -9.37
C ARG A 522 -9.70 -20.92 -9.31
N GLY A 523 -9.35 -20.38 -8.16
CA GLY A 523 -8.10 -19.67 -7.93
C GLY A 523 -6.89 -20.60 -7.86
N VAL A 524 -5.71 -20.04 -8.10
CA VAL A 524 -4.44 -20.74 -7.88
C VAL A 524 -3.95 -20.61 -6.45
N LEU A 525 -3.25 -21.62 -5.96
CA LEU A 525 -2.56 -21.52 -4.67
C LEU A 525 -1.44 -20.48 -4.75
N ILE A 526 -1.47 -19.52 -3.83
CA ILE A 526 -0.46 -18.49 -3.63
C ILE A 526 0.03 -18.67 -2.18
N PRO A 527 1.14 -19.39 -1.95
CA PRO A 527 1.59 -19.74 -0.61
C PRO A 527 1.65 -18.52 0.30
N ASN A 528 1.18 -18.68 1.53
CA ASN A 528 1.01 -17.64 2.55
C ASN A 528 -0.14 -16.64 2.33
N PHE A 529 -0.76 -16.54 1.15
CA PHE A 529 -1.85 -15.59 0.89
C PHE A 529 -3.25 -16.23 0.93
N ASN A 530 -3.35 -17.53 0.64
CA ASN A 530 -4.61 -18.25 0.57
C ASN A 530 -4.45 -19.73 0.97
N ASP A 531 -3.60 -20.01 1.97
CA ASP A 531 -3.34 -21.39 2.44
C ASP A 531 -4.55 -22.02 3.17
N ASP A 532 -5.49 -21.20 3.60
CA ASP A 532 -6.66 -21.52 4.44
C ASP A 532 -7.96 -21.67 3.64
N PHE A 533 -7.87 -21.80 2.32
CA PHE A 533 -9.02 -22.01 1.45
C PHE A 533 -9.81 -23.27 1.79
N THR A 534 -11.08 -23.30 1.39
CA THR A 534 -11.94 -24.47 1.52
C THR A 534 -12.31 -25.02 0.14
N GLY A 535 -12.83 -26.23 0.07
CA GLY A 535 -13.18 -26.84 -1.22
C GLY A 535 -11.97 -27.43 -1.95
N SER A 536 -11.95 -27.31 -3.27
CA SER A 536 -10.96 -27.92 -4.15
C SER A 536 -9.83 -26.98 -4.58
N ALA A 537 -10.05 -25.66 -4.52
CA ALA A 537 -9.04 -24.63 -4.74
C ALA A 537 -9.49 -23.28 -4.11
N PRO A 538 -8.61 -22.29 -3.92
CA PRO A 538 -9.03 -20.97 -3.45
C PRO A 538 -10.11 -20.34 -4.32
N ASP A 539 -11.03 -19.58 -3.73
CA ASP A 539 -11.98 -18.78 -4.50
C ASP A 539 -11.28 -17.57 -5.13
N ILE A 540 -11.63 -17.25 -6.37
CA ILE A 540 -11.22 -16.00 -7.01
C ILE A 540 -11.96 -14.83 -6.35
N GLY A 541 -11.22 -13.79 -5.98
CA GLY A 541 -11.73 -12.60 -5.31
C GLY A 541 -11.33 -12.50 -3.85
N ALA A 542 -11.83 -11.45 -3.19
CA ALA A 542 -11.39 -11.05 -1.87
C ALA A 542 -11.88 -11.92 -0.72
N HIS A 543 -13.00 -12.59 -0.91
CA HIS A 543 -13.64 -13.35 0.15
C HIS A 543 -13.79 -14.82 -0.25
N GLU A 544 -13.24 -15.68 0.59
CA GLU A 544 -13.34 -17.13 0.48
C GLU A 544 -14.70 -17.58 1.06
N ILE A 545 -15.45 -18.40 0.33
CA ILE A 545 -16.71 -18.98 0.80
C ILE A 545 -16.45 -19.78 2.08
N GLY A 546 -17.34 -19.61 3.08
CA GLY A 546 -17.22 -20.30 4.37
C GLY A 546 -16.24 -19.66 5.36
N SER A 547 -15.43 -18.68 4.93
CA SER A 547 -14.60 -17.88 5.83
C SER A 547 -15.41 -16.81 6.58
N GLU A 548 -14.83 -16.25 7.64
CA GLU A 548 -15.45 -15.17 8.41
C GLU A 548 -15.73 -13.95 7.52
N SER A 549 -16.83 -13.23 7.80
CA SER A 549 -17.19 -12.05 7.02
C SER A 549 -16.12 -10.97 7.13
N MET A 550 -15.74 -10.37 5.99
CA MET A 550 -14.84 -9.24 5.99
C MET A 550 -15.44 -8.07 6.78
N GLN A 551 -14.65 -7.51 7.69
CA GLN A 551 -15.02 -6.33 8.48
C GLN A 551 -14.16 -5.12 8.12
N PHE A 552 -14.76 -3.93 8.17
CA PHE A 552 -14.11 -2.67 7.78
C PHE A 552 -14.47 -1.53 8.73
N GLY A 553 -13.58 -0.55 8.83
CA GLY A 553 -13.82 0.67 9.58
C GLY A 553 -13.75 0.48 11.10
N VAL A 554 -14.23 1.47 11.85
CA VAL A 554 -14.04 1.58 13.31
C VAL A 554 -14.57 0.38 14.11
N ASN A 555 -15.58 -0.31 13.59
CA ASN A 555 -16.18 -1.50 14.21
C ASN A 555 -15.55 -2.82 13.72
N GLY A 556 -14.52 -2.77 12.88
CA GLY A 556 -13.90 -3.96 12.32
C GLY A 556 -12.79 -4.51 13.19
N GLU A 557 -12.80 -5.82 13.42
CA GLU A 557 -11.66 -6.61 13.86
C GLU A 557 -11.63 -7.89 13.01
N GLN A 558 -10.78 -7.94 11.99
CA GLN A 558 -10.57 -9.20 11.27
C GLN A 558 -9.57 -10.06 12.06
N GLN A 559 -9.99 -11.28 12.41
CA GLN A 559 -9.07 -12.38 12.63
C GLN A 559 -8.91 -13.09 11.29
N LEU A 560 -7.93 -12.67 10.50
CA LEU A 560 -7.51 -13.48 9.36
C LEU A 560 -6.84 -14.73 9.95
N LYS A 561 -7.43 -15.90 9.73
CA LYS A 561 -6.95 -17.18 10.28
C LYS A 561 -5.77 -17.75 9.50
#